data_AF-A0A1D7XP36-F1
#
_entry.id   AF-A0A1D7XP36-F1
#
_cell.length_a   1.000
_cell.length_b   1.000
_cell.length_c   1.000
_cell.angle_alpha   90.00
_cell.angle_beta   90.00
_cell.angle_gamma   90.00
#
_symmetry.space_group_name_H-M   'P 1'
#
loop_
_entity.id
_entity.type
_entity.pdbx_description
1 polymer ?
#
loop_
_entity_poly.entity_id
_entity_poly.type
_entity_poly.pdbx_seq_one_letter_code
_entity_poly.pdbx_strand_id
1 'polypeptide(L)'
;MDQRVDEKILDFINEAEKREAKKDICSGPVKIGERYYEFGESEFFDEKLKIYIPKDFDDMSLAARKLKYPSENRPEIIKCNEKGNICITLNIIDSPLDEEHVEELKNGMKMIIKKTNPANVFYEDGVLKVHSKNIGFFDFKSYAIDDSLYNLMFFLEFKEKTLMGTFSCLYKECEEWRDIAFQVIKTIRIIKQGDEN
;
A
#
# COMPACT_ATOMS: atom_id res chain seq x y z
N MET A 1 -11.26 -25.31 39.33
CA MET A 1 -10.10 -25.61 38.46
C MET A 1 -10.45 -25.57 36.98
N ASP A 2 -11.73 -25.66 36.61
CA ASP A 2 -12.21 -25.70 35.21
C ASP A 2 -12.14 -24.36 34.45
N GLN A 3 -12.60 -23.26 35.06
CA GLN A 3 -12.71 -21.96 34.37
C GLN A 3 -11.38 -21.40 33.83
N ARG A 4 -10.24 -21.75 34.45
CA ARG A 4 -8.91 -21.28 34.03
C ARG A 4 -8.32 -22.05 32.86
N VAL A 5 -8.85 -23.25 32.58
CA VAL A 5 -8.40 -24.11 31.48
C VAL A 5 -9.16 -23.72 30.21
N ASP A 6 -10.45 -23.43 30.32
CA ASP A 6 -11.29 -22.99 29.19
C ASP A 6 -10.86 -21.63 28.62
N GLU A 7 -10.56 -20.62 29.46
CA GLU A 7 -10.06 -19.31 28.99
C GLU A 7 -8.75 -19.45 28.22
N LYS A 8 -7.83 -20.33 28.67
CA LYS A 8 -6.56 -20.56 27.98
C LYS A 8 -6.72 -21.30 26.67
N ILE A 9 -7.71 -22.19 26.56
CA ILE A 9 -8.02 -22.90 25.30
C ILE A 9 -8.65 -21.91 24.31
N LEU A 10 -9.57 -21.07 24.75
CA LEU A 10 -10.17 -20.00 23.94
C LEU A 10 -9.13 -18.98 23.47
N ASP A 11 -8.19 -18.56 24.33
CA ASP A 11 -7.11 -17.67 23.94
C ASP A 11 -6.14 -18.35 22.95
N PHE A 12 -5.86 -19.64 23.12
CA PHE A 12 -5.01 -20.39 22.19
C PHE A 12 -5.68 -20.61 20.84
N ILE A 13 -6.99 -20.86 20.80
CA ILE A 13 -7.79 -20.96 19.57
C ILE A 13 -7.88 -19.59 18.90
N ASN A 14 -8.17 -18.52 19.64
CA ASN A 14 -8.19 -17.16 19.10
C ASN A 14 -6.81 -16.72 18.60
N GLU A 15 -5.74 -17.09 19.28
CA GLU A 15 -4.37 -16.84 18.82
C GLU A 15 -4.01 -17.72 17.62
N ALA A 16 -4.44 -18.98 17.58
CA ALA A 16 -4.24 -19.86 16.43
C ALA A 16 -5.05 -19.40 15.22
N GLU A 17 -6.30 -18.99 15.38
CA GLU A 17 -7.14 -18.37 14.35
C GLU A 17 -6.58 -17.01 13.92
N LYS A 18 -6.05 -16.18 14.83
CA LYS A 18 -5.31 -14.96 14.47
C LYS A 18 -3.98 -15.23 13.78
N ARG A 19 -3.33 -16.37 14.07
CA ARG A 19 -2.07 -16.81 13.43
C ARG A 19 -2.33 -17.47 12.06
N GLU A 20 -3.42 -18.22 11.89
CA GLU A 20 -3.92 -18.76 10.62
C GLU A 20 -4.55 -17.68 9.74
N ALA A 21 -5.10 -16.61 10.33
CA ALA A 21 -5.62 -15.44 9.62
C ALA A 21 -4.54 -14.40 9.27
N LYS A 22 -3.25 -14.77 9.22
CA LYS A 22 -2.28 -13.99 8.44
C LYS A 22 -2.54 -14.29 6.98
N LYS A 23 -3.46 -13.52 6.42
CA LYS A 23 -3.86 -13.45 5.01
C LYS A 23 -2.66 -13.25 4.10
N ASP A 24 -1.87 -14.27 3.82
CA ASP A 24 -0.71 -14.18 2.94
C ASP A 24 -1.16 -14.06 1.48
N ILE A 25 -0.99 -12.86 0.92
CA ILE A 25 -1.39 -12.56 -0.47
C ILE A 25 -0.63 -13.41 -1.51
N CYS A 26 0.50 -14.02 -1.14
CA CYS A 26 1.29 -14.86 -2.03
C CYS A 26 0.91 -16.35 -1.99
N SER A 27 0.12 -16.77 -1.00
CA SER A 27 -0.17 -18.19 -0.73
C SER A 27 -1.55 -18.66 -1.22
N GLY A 28 -2.37 -17.78 -1.79
CA GLY A 28 -3.68 -18.13 -2.37
C GLY A 28 -4.72 -17.02 -2.26
N PRO A 29 -6.00 -17.33 -2.53
CA PRO A 29 -7.08 -16.35 -2.39
C PRO A 29 -7.23 -15.87 -0.94
N VAL A 30 -7.39 -14.56 -0.78
CA VAL A 30 -7.51 -13.90 0.52
C VAL A 30 -8.92 -13.31 0.67
N LYS A 31 -9.60 -13.63 1.78
CA LYS A 31 -10.88 -13.01 2.11
C LYS A 31 -10.68 -11.60 2.67
N ILE A 32 -11.25 -10.58 2.04
CA ILE A 32 -11.26 -9.17 2.47
C ILE A 32 -12.69 -8.68 2.38
N GLY A 33 -13.32 -8.32 3.49
CA GLY A 33 -14.76 -8.12 3.56
C GLY A 33 -15.51 -9.41 3.23
N GLU A 34 -16.56 -9.25 2.44
CA GLU A 34 -17.40 -10.34 1.97
C GLU A 34 -16.89 -10.99 0.68
N ARG A 35 -15.67 -10.64 0.23
CA ARG A 35 -15.12 -11.07 -1.06
C ARG A 35 -13.77 -11.77 -0.91
N TYR A 36 -13.51 -12.73 -1.80
CA TYR A 36 -12.17 -13.29 -2.00
C TYR A 36 -11.44 -12.56 -3.13
N TYR A 37 -10.18 -12.22 -2.86
CA TYR A 37 -9.25 -11.61 -3.80
C TYR A 37 -8.15 -12.59 -4.15
N GLU A 38 -7.86 -12.73 -5.44
CA GLU A 38 -6.63 -13.35 -5.91
C GLU A 38 -5.61 -12.26 -6.20
N PHE A 39 -4.40 -12.44 -5.69
CA PHE A 39 -3.28 -11.56 -5.97
C PHE A 39 -2.36 -12.22 -6.99
N GLY A 40 -1.67 -11.38 -7.77
CA GLY A 40 -0.68 -11.83 -8.72
C GLY A 40 0.39 -10.78 -8.93
N GLU A 41 1.55 -11.22 -9.38
CA GLU A 41 2.63 -10.33 -9.77
C GLU A 41 2.19 -9.47 -10.95
N SER A 42 2.29 -8.15 -10.78
CA SER A 42 2.10 -7.14 -11.83
C SER A 42 3.40 -6.40 -12.07
N GLU A 43 3.63 -6.09 -13.35
CA GLU A 43 4.85 -5.45 -13.83
C GLU A 43 4.58 -4.00 -14.23
N PHE A 44 5.52 -3.13 -13.90
CA PHE A 44 5.44 -1.69 -14.13
C PHE A 44 6.78 -1.15 -14.64
N PHE A 45 6.74 -0.02 -15.37
CA PHE A 45 7.91 0.72 -15.85
C PHE A 45 8.89 -0.14 -16.68
N ASP A 46 8.38 -0.77 -17.74
CA ASP A 46 9.10 -1.74 -18.58
C ASP A 46 9.62 -2.94 -17.77
N GLU A 47 8.75 -3.56 -16.96
CA GLU A 47 9.05 -4.75 -16.16
C GLU A 47 10.13 -4.58 -15.08
N LYS A 48 10.58 -3.34 -14.85
CA LYS A 48 11.64 -3.00 -13.87
C LYS A 48 11.14 -2.92 -12.44
N LEU A 49 9.82 -2.83 -12.24
CA LEU A 49 9.17 -2.87 -10.95
C LEU A 49 8.11 -3.96 -10.96
N LYS A 50 8.15 -4.84 -9.97
CA LYS A 50 7.18 -5.91 -9.77
C LYS A 50 6.52 -5.79 -8.40
N ILE A 51 5.20 -5.93 -8.36
CA ILE A 51 4.40 -5.83 -7.12
C ILE A 51 3.25 -6.84 -7.20
N TYR A 52 2.95 -7.54 -6.11
CA TYR A 52 1.71 -8.31 -6.01
C TYR A 52 0.53 -7.38 -5.71
N ILE A 53 -0.44 -7.35 -6.62
CA ILE A 53 -1.70 -6.62 -6.45
C ILE A 53 -2.88 -7.53 -6.79
N PRO A 54 -4.12 -7.16 -6.44
CA PRO A 54 -5.29 -7.94 -6.87
C PRO A 54 -5.36 -8.06 -8.39
N LYS A 55 -5.57 -9.28 -8.91
CA LYS A 55 -5.58 -9.56 -10.35
C LYS A 55 -6.70 -8.85 -11.10
N ASP A 56 -7.77 -8.49 -10.40
CA ASP A 56 -8.92 -7.79 -10.93
C ASP A 56 -8.82 -6.26 -10.82
N PHE A 57 -7.63 -5.74 -10.51
CA PHE A 57 -7.38 -4.30 -10.56
C PHE A 57 -6.95 -3.89 -11.96
N ASP A 58 -7.75 -3.01 -12.55
CA ASP A 58 -7.53 -2.49 -13.89
C ASP A 58 -6.95 -1.08 -13.87
N ASP A 59 -6.34 -0.68 -14.99
CA ASP A 59 -5.90 0.70 -15.18
C ASP A 59 -7.11 1.63 -15.27
N MET A 60 -7.11 2.66 -14.43
CA MET A 60 -8.11 3.70 -14.51
C MET A 60 -7.94 4.50 -15.81
N SER A 61 -9.01 4.59 -16.61
CA SER A 61 -9.00 5.35 -17.87
C SER A 61 -8.59 6.81 -17.66
N LEU A 62 -7.96 7.43 -18.67
CA LEU A 62 -7.52 8.83 -18.57
C LEU A 62 -8.67 9.79 -18.22
N ALA A 63 -9.87 9.56 -18.75
CA ALA A 63 -11.04 10.37 -18.43
C ALA A 63 -11.42 10.26 -16.94
N ALA A 64 -11.47 9.03 -16.41
CA ALA A 64 -11.75 8.78 -15.00
C ALA A 64 -10.63 9.33 -14.09
N ARG A 65 -9.36 9.21 -14.49
CA ARG A 65 -8.21 9.80 -13.78
C ARG A 65 -8.33 11.32 -13.70
N LYS A 66 -8.72 11.98 -14.80
CA LYS A 66 -8.90 13.43 -14.84
C LYS A 66 -10.03 13.91 -13.94
N LEU A 67 -11.10 13.13 -13.86
CA LEU A 67 -12.22 13.42 -12.97
C LEU A 67 -11.84 13.22 -11.49
N LYS A 68 -11.20 12.10 -11.16
CA LYS A 68 -10.86 11.74 -9.79
C LYS A 68 -9.70 12.53 -9.21
N TYR A 69 -8.70 12.86 -10.04
CA TYR A 69 -7.52 13.63 -9.66
C TYR A 69 -7.39 14.84 -10.60
N PRO A 70 -8.13 15.94 -10.37
CA PRO A 70 -8.18 17.08 -11.29
C PRO A 70 -6.83 17.78 -11.51
N SER A 71 -5.94 17.72 -10.51
CA SER A 71 -4.58 18.27 -10.57
C SER A 71 -3.79 17.73 -11.78
N GLU A 72 -2.97 18.58 -12.40
CA GLU A 72 -2.03 18.13 -13.43
C GLU A 72 -0.93 17.22 -12.87
N ASN A 73 -0.64 17.32 -11.57
CA ASN A 73 0.27 16.43 -10.85
C ASN A 73 -0.42 15.10 -10.46
N ARG A 74 -1.32 14.60 -11.30
CA ARG A 74 -2.05 13.34 -11.06
C ARG A 74 -1.10 12.13 -11.22
N PRO A 75 -1.27 11.04 -10.45
CA PRO A 75 -0.41 9.87 -10.54
C PRO A 75 -0.40 9.29 -11.95
N GLU A 76 0.78 8.86 -12.43
CA GLU A 76 0.97 8.28 -13.76
C GLU A 76 0.23 6.96 -13.96
N ILE A 77 0.27 6.08 -12.95
CA ILE A 77 -0.38 4.77 -12.96
C ILE A 77 -1.38 4.72 -11.81
N ILE A 78 -2.59 4.24 -12.10
CA ILE A 78 -3.66 4.03 -11.11
C ILE A 78 -4.32 2.69 -11.41
N LYS A 79 -4.00 1.68 -10.60
CA LYS A 79 -4.66 0.37 -10.59
C LYS A 79 -5.79 0.40 -9.58
N CYS A 80 -7.00 0.03 -9.97
CA CYS A 80 -8.15 0.07 -9.06
C CYS A 80 -9.15 -1.04 -9.31
N ASN A 81 -9.97 -1.32 -8.30
CA ASN A 81 -11.14 -2.17 -8.46
C ASN A 81 -12.18 -1.51 -9.39
N GLU A 82 -13.18 -2.28 -9.82
CA GLU A 82 -14.27 -1.83 -10.71
C GLU A 82 -14.96 -0.53 -10.23
N LYS A 83 -15.14 -0.37 -8.91
CA LYS A 83 -15.79 0.81 -8.31
C LYS A 83 -14.85 2.03 -8.21
N GLY A 84 -13.55 1.84 -8.42
CA GLY A 84 -12.54 2.89 -8.27
C GLY A 84 -12.37 3.41 -6.84
N ASN A 85 -12.88 2.72 -5.82
CA ASN A 85 -12.80 3.15 -4.42
C ASN A 85 -11.61 2.53 -3.67
N ILE A 86 -10.99 1.48 -4.22
CA ILE A 86 -9.72 0.91 -3.74
C ILE A 86 -8.71 1.05 -4.86
N CYS A 87 -7.59 1.72 -4.58
CA CYS A 87 -6.62 2.10 -5.60
C CYS A 87 -5.19 1.94 -5.12
N ILE A 88 -4.31 1.53 -6.03
CA ILE A 88 -2.85 1.62 -5.91
C ILE A 88 -2.38 2.58 -6.99
N THR A 89 -1.67 3.62 -6.57
CA THR A 89 -1.05 4.58 -7.48
C THR A 89 0.46 4.41 -7.48
N LEU A 90 1.08 4.68 -8.63
CA LEU A 90 2.54 4.73 -8.79
C LEU A 90 2.89 5.95 -9.63
N ASN A 91 3.92 6.68 -9.21
CA ASN A 91 4.41 7.86 -9.91
C ASN A 91 5.93 8.01 -9.71
N ILE A 92 6.67 8.25 -10.79
CA ILE A 92 8.08 8.63 -10.70
C ILE A 92 8.15 10.16 -10.58
N ILE A 93 8.75 10.63 -9.51
CA ILE A 93 8.98 12.05 -9.28
C ILE A 93 10.42 12.37 -9.69
N ASP A 94 10.61 13.47 -10.43
CA ASP A 94 11.93 13.97 -10.81
C ASP A 94 12.63 14.64 -9.61
N SER A 95 12.84 13.85 -8.57
CA SER A 95 13.54 14.19 -7.35
C SER A 95 14.54 13.09 -7.09
N PRO A 96 15.84 13.41 -7.05
CA PRO A 96 16.88 12.45 -6.71
C PRO A 96 16.60 11.80 -5.35
N LEU A 97 16.88 10.51 -5.26
CA LEU A 97 16.78 9.77 -4.02
C LEU A 97 17.86 8.69 -4.02
N ASP A 98 18.52 8.52 -2.89
CA ASP A 98 19.33 7.35 -2.59
C ASP A 98 18.75 6.62 -1.37
N GLU A 99 19.28 5.44 -1.08
CA GLU A 99 18.78 4.58 0.00
C GLU A 99 18.91 5.21 1.39
N GLU A 100 19.89 6.10 1.61
CA GLU A 100 20.17 6.72 2.91
C GLU A 100 19.17 7.84 3.22
N HIS A 101 18.68 8.54 2.19
CA HIS A 101 17.78 9.68 2.33
C HIS A 101 16.28 9.32 2.26
N VAL A 102 15.93 8.03 2.15
CA VAL A 102 14.53 7.57 2.12
C VAL A 102 13.74 8.01 3.36
N GLU A 103 14.35 7.93 4.55
CA GLU A 103 13.68 8.34 5.79
C GLU A 103 13.43 9.85 5.84
N GLU A 104 14.41 10.65 5.40
CA GLU A 104 14.29 12.10 5.34
C GLU A 104 13.17 12.53 4.40
N LEU A 105 13.14 11.95 3.19
CA LEU A 105 12.07 12.19 2.23
C LEU A 105 10.70 11.83 2.82
N LYS A 106 10.58 10.64 3.44
CA LYS A 106 9.34 10.19 4.09
C LYS A 106 8.86 11.20 5.14
N ASN A 107 9.77 11.67 6.00
CA ASN A 107 9.46 12.64 7.05
C ASN A 107 9.04 14.00 6.47
N GLY A 108 9.75 14.46 5.43
CA GLY A 108 9.41 15.68 4.70
C GLY A 108 8.02 15.62 4.07
N MET A 109 7.69 14.52 3.38
CA MET A 109 6.39 14.31 2.76
C MET A 109 5.26 14.26 3.78
N LYS A 110 5.45 13.52 4.89
CA LYS A 110 4.51 13.48 6.02
C LYS A 110 4.23 14.90 6.56
N MET A 111 5.28 15.71 6.74
CA MET A 111 5.15 17.10 7.17
C MET A 111 4.39 17.97 6.17
N ILE A 112 4.67 17.85 4.86
CA ILE A 112 3.98 18.60 3.82
C ILE A 112 2.48 18.28 3.86
N ILE A 113 2.11 17.00 3.86
CA ILE A 113 0.71 16.56 3.87
C ILE A 113 -0.02 17.05 5.13
N LYS A 114 0.63 16.99 6.29
CA LYS A 114 0.08 17.52 7.55
C LYS A 114 -0.13 19.03 7.50
N LYS A 115 0.78 19.79 6.88
CA LYS A 115 0.63 21.24 6.71
C LYS A 115 -0.46 21.60 5.70
N THR A 116 -0.56 20.86 4.60
CA THR A 116 -1.58 21.07 3.56
C THR A 116 -2.98 20.80 4.09
N ASN A 117 -3.16 19.75 4.90
CA ASN A 117 -4.43 19.50 5.58
C ASN A 117 -4.19 19.02 7.03
N PRO A 118 -4.26 19.93 8.01
CA PRO A 118 -4.06 19.61 9.43
C PRO A 118 -5.11 18.66 10.01
N ALA A 119 -6.24 18.44 9.34
CA ALA A 119 -7.25 17.49 9.78
C ALA A 119 -6.81 16.03 9.60
N ASN A 120 -5.80 15.76 8.76
CA ASN A 120 -5.28 14.41 8.52
C ASN A 120 -4.78 13.75 9.82
N VAL A 121 -5.16 12.49 10.03
CA VAL A 121 -4.79 11.70 11.22
C VAL A 121 -3.79 10.63 10.81
N PHE A 122 -2.55 10.72 11.30
CA PHE A 122 -1.49 9.75 11.00
C PHE A 122 -1.45 8.64 12.06
N TYR A 123 -1.19 7.39 11.65
CA TYR A 123 -1.19 6.24 12.55
C TYR A 123 0.21 5.65 12.74
N GLU A 124 0.80 5.13 11.67
CA GLU A 124 2.10 4.47 11.67
C GLU A 124 2.99 5.07 10.58
N ASP A 125 4.29 5.09 10.84
CA ASP A 125 5.29 5.45 9.87
C ASP A 125 6.62 4.76 10.18
N GLY A 126 7.46 4.62 9.16
CA GLY A 126 8.75 3.99 9.32
C GLY A 126 9.47 3.75 8.00
N VAL A 127 10.48 2.89 8.06
CA VAL A 127 11.22 2.41 6.90
C VAL A 127 11.23 0.89 6.95
N LEU A 128 10.74 0.26 5.87
CA LEU A 128 10.84 -1.18 5.67
C LEU A 128 12.07 -1.48 4.83
N LYS A 129 12.83 -2.51 5.22
CA LYS A 129 13.87 -3.09 4.36
C LYS A 129 13.25 -4.24 3.59
N VAL A 130 13.03 -4.04 2.29
CA VAL A 130 12.43 -5.03 1.40
C VAL A 130 13.47 -5.36 0.33
N HIS A 131 13.94 -6.61 0.31
CA HIS A 131 15.09 -7.02 -0.50
C HIS A 131 16.31 -6.08 -0.26
N SER A 132 16.81 -5.42 -1.31
CA SER A 132 17.92 -4.46 -1.22
C SER A 132 17.45 -3.00 -1.20
N LYS A 133 16.20 -2.73 -0.83
CA LYS A 133 15.56 -1.41 -0.89
C LYS A 133 15.03 -0.97 0.47
N ASN A 134 15.27 0.29 0.79
CA ASN A 134 14.60 1.00 1.86
C ASN A 134 13.30 1.59 1.30
N ILE A 135 12.19 1.25 1.95
CA ILE A 135 10.86 1.78 1.61
C ILE A 135 10.36 2.59 2.79
N GLY A 136 10.40 3.91 2.65
CA GLY A 136 9.82 4.83 3.61
C GLY A 136 8.31 4.81 3.45
N PHE A 137 7.57 4.73 4.56
CA PHE A 137 6.11 4.73 4.52
C PHE A 137 5.51 5.55 5.66
N PHE A 138 4.26 5.96 5.46
CA PHE A 138 3.36 6.35 6.53
C PHE A 138 1.91 6.09 6.12
N ASP A 139 1.05 5.77 7.08
CA ASP A 139 -0.39 5.69 6.86
C ASP A 139 -1.16 6.77 7.64
N PHE A 140 -2.28 7.16 7.05
CA PHE A 140 -3.09 8.25 7.57
C PHE A 140 -4.50 8.22 7.00
N LYS A 141 -5.41 8.80 7.77
CA LYS A 141 -6.76 9.12 7.34
C LYS A 141 -6.80 10.53 6.75
N SER A 142 -7.40 10.64 5.57
CA SER A 142 -7.71 11.92 4.93
C SER A 142 -9.22 12.10 4.77
N TYR A 143 -9.63 13.33 4.51
CA TYR A 143 -11.04 13.71 4.35
C TYR A 143 -11.25 14.24 2.93
N ALA A 144 -12.11 13.57 2.16
CA ALA A 144 -12.70 14.09 0.94
C ALA A 144 -14.04 14.78 1.26
N ILE A 145 -14.71 15.34 0.26
CA ILE A 145 -15.98 16.06 0.44
C ILE A 145 -17.06 15.13 1.00
N ASP A 146 -17.18 13.93 0.44
CA ASP A 146 -18.28 13.01 0.76
C ASP A 146 -17.89 11.87 1.71
N ASP A 147 -16.58 11.60 1.86
CA ASP A 147 -16.11 10.43 2.58
C ASP A 147 -14.70 10.62 3.15
N SER A 148 -14.31 9.74 4.08
CA SER A 148 -12.92 9.68 4.55
C SER A 148 -12.20 8.49 3.94
N LEU A 149 -10.90 8.66 3.68
CA LEU A 149 -10.05 7.66 3.05
C LEU A 149 -8.97 7.21 4.02
N TYR A 150 -8.66 5.93 4.00
CA TYR A 150 -7.40 5.41 4.49
C TYR A 150 -6.38 5.48 3.36
N ASN A 151 -5.17 5.96 3.66
CA ASN A 151 -4.07 6.04 2.72
C ASN A 151 -2.82 5.44 3.36
N LEU A 152 -2.11 4.61 2.62
CA LEU A 152 -0.76 4.15 2.93
C LEU A 152 0.15 4.64 1.80
N MET A 153 0.96 5.65 2.12
CA MET A 153 1.93 6.24 1.20
C MET A 153 3.29 5.60 1.39
N PHE A 154 3.99 5.36 0.30
CA PHE A 154 5.33 4.78 0.32
C PHE A 154 6.26 5.39 -0.73
N PHE A 155 7.56 5.39 -0.42
CA PHE A 155 8.62 6.03 -1.17
C PHE A 155 9.85 5.13 -1.20
N LEU A 156 10.47 5.01 -2.36
CA LEU A 156 11.71 4.26 -2.55
C LEU A 156 12.52 4.80 -3.72
N GLU A 157 13.82 4.52 -3.72
CA GLU A 157 14.70 4.83 -4.85
C GLU A 157 14.39 3.90 -6.02
N PHE A 158 14.15 4.50 -7.19
CA PHE A 158 14.00 3.82 -8.46
C PHE A 158 14.70 4.59 -9.59
N LYS A 159 15.81 4.03 -10.09
CA LYS A 159 16.67 4.62 -11.11
C LYS A 159 17.17 6.02 -10.72
N GLU A 160 17.71 6.13 -9.51
CA GLU A 160 18.23 7.37 -8.89
C GLU A 160 17.17 8.46 -8.69
N LYS A 161 15.88 8.11 -8.86
CA LYS A 161 14.73 8.99 -8.66
C LYS A 161 13.82 8.46 -7.57
N THR A 162 12.89 9.30 -7.15
CA THR A 162 11.84 8.91 -6.20
C THR A 162 10.71 8.21 -6.93
N LEU A 163 10.45 6.94 -6.59
CA LEU A 163 9.16 6.32 -6.84
C LEU A 163 8.26 6.60 -5.64
N MET A 164 7.11 7.22 -5.88
CA MET A 164 6.04 7.43 -4.91
C MET A 164 4.86 6.54 -5.26
N GLY A 165 4.36 5.79 -4.29
CA GLY A 165 3.12 5.06 -4.42
C GLY A 165 2.14 5.34 -3.28
N THR A 166 0.87 5.04 -3.54
CA THR A 166 -0.19 5.16 -2.53
C THR A 166 -1.20 4.05 -2.70
N PHE A 167 -1.40 3.26 -1.65
CA PHE A 167 -2.63 2.49 -1.51
C PHE A 167 -3.69 3.36 -0.85
N SER A 168 -4.92 3.34 -1.36
CA SER A 168 -6.05 4.01 -0.72
C SER A 168 -7.34 3.19 -0.81
N CYS A 169 -8.16 3.28 0.23
CA CYS A 169 -9.51 2.72 0.30
C CYS A 169 -10.44 3.64 1.10
N LEU A 170 -11.74 3.35 1.14
CA LEU A 170 -12.62 4.04 2.10
C LEU A 170 -12.16 3.72 3.52
N TYR A 171 -12.22 4.70 4.42
CA TYR A 171 -11.72 4.53 5.78
C TYR A 171 -12.48 3.42 6.54
N LYS A 172 -13.76 3.21 6.24
CA LYS A 172 -14.56 2.12 6.82
C LYS A 172 -14.06 0.71 6.45
N GLU A 173 -13.25 0.59 5.41
CA GLU A 173 -12.67 -0.68 4.93
C GLU A 173 -11.22 -0.85 5.44
N CYS A 174 -10.68 0.09 6.23
CA CYS A 174 -9.26 0.12 6.57
C CYS A 174 -8.84 -1.06 7.46
N GLU A 175 -9.69 -1.52 8.37
CA GLU A 175 -9.39 -2.66 9.26
C GLU A 175 -9.10 -3.93 8.47
N GLU A 176 -9.74 -4.09 7.31
CA GLU A 176 -9.57 -5.28 6.47
C GLU A 176 -8.41 -5.15 5.48
N TRP A 177 -8.14 -3.92 5.02
CA TRP A 177 -7.16 -3.63 3.98
C TRP A 177 -5.79 -3.23 4.48
N ARG A 178 -5.65 -2.74 5.71
CA ARG A 178 -4.38 -2.20 6.23
C ARG A 178 -3.25 -3.23 6.15
N ASP A 179 -3.45 -4.41 6.72
CA ASP A 179 -2.44 -5.47 6.72
C ASP A 179 -2.14 -5.99 5.30
N ILE A 180 -3.15 -5.99 4.42
CA ILE A 180 -3.02 -6.36 3.01
C ILE A 180 -2.17 -5.34 2.26
N ALA A 181 -2.41 -4.04 2.47
CA ALA A 181 -1.65 -2.96 1.84
C ALA A 181 -0.17 -3.01 2.25
N PHE A 182 0.13 -3.34 3.52
CA PHE A 182 1.50 -3.56 3.96
C PHE A 182 2.16 -4.79 3.32
N GLN A 183 1.41 -5.86 3.09
CA GLN A 183 1.92 -7.02 2.35
C GLN A 183 2.23 -6.66 0.90
N VAL A 184 1.35 -5.93 0.21
CA VAL A 184 1.59 -5.42 -1.16
C VAL A 184 2.94 -4.69 -1.23
N ILE A 185 3.21 -3.75 -0.31
CA ILE A 185 4.49 -3.02 -0.27
C ILE A 185 5.68 -3.95 -0.01
N LYS A 186 5.52 -4.98 0.83
CA LYS A 186 6.57 -5.98 1.11
C LYS A 186 6.87 -6.89 -0.08
N THR A 187 6.03 -6.92 -1.11
CA THR A 187 6.29 -7.65 -2.36
C THR A 187 7.00 -6.82 -3.42
N ILE A 188 7.26 -5.53 -3.17
CA ILE A 188 7.94 -4.67 -4.13
C ILE A 188 9.32 -5.21 -4.45
N ARG A 189 9.56 -5.50 -5.73
CA ARG A 189 10.82 -5.98 -6.26
C ARG A 189 11.26 -5.11 -7.44
N ILE A 190 12.50 -4.63 -7.37
CA ILE A 190 13.13 -3.87 -8.45
C ILE A 190 14.05 -4.82 -9.21
N ILE A 191 13.85 -4.91 -10.53
CA ILE A 191 14.69 -5.73 -11.40
C ILE A 191 15.88 -4.89 -11.86
N LYS A 192 17.09 -5.31 -11.54
CA LYS A 192 18.32 -4.66 -12.02
C LYS A 192 18.68 -5.22 -13.40
N GLN A 193 19.22 -4.38 -14.29
CA GLN A 193 19.83 -4.85 -15.53
C GLN A 193 21.00 -5.78 -15.15
N GLY A 194 20.79 -7.09 -15.29
CA GLY A 194 21.71 -8.14 -14.87
C GLY A 194 21.05 -9.37 -14.22
N ASP A 195 19.78 -9.27 -13.79
CA ASP A 195 19.05 -10.37 -13.14
C ASP A 195 18.22 -11.23 -14.12
N GLU A 196 18.47 -11.13 -15.43
CA GLU A 196 17.97 -12.11 -16.41
C GLU A 196 18.86 -13.35 -16.35
N ASN A 197 18.46 -14.35 -15.57
CA ASN A 197 18.88 -15.74 -15.70
C ASN A 197 17.69 -16.68 -15.46
#